data_AF-A0A3C1GKG5-F1
#
_entry.id   AF-A0A3C1GKG5-F1
#
_cell.length_a   1.000
_cell.length_b   1.000
_cell.length_c   1.000
_cell.angle_alpha   90.00
_cell.angle_beta   90.00
_cell.angle_gamma   90.00
#
_symmetry.space_group_name_H-M   'P 1'
#
loop_
_entity.id
_entity.type
_entity.pdbx_description
1 polymer ?
#
loop_
_entity_poly.entity_id
_entity_poly.type
_entity_poly.pdbx_seq_one_letter_code
_entity_poly.pdbx_strand_id
1 'polypeptide(L)' 'PPHPSWGLMLREAQAFLGMTPWFVIFPGGAIAVTVLGLNLLGDGLRDLLDPKMAR' A
#
# COMPACT_ATOMS: atom_id res chain seq x y z
N PRO A 1 -24.75 -3.33 6.75
CA PRO A 1 -23.85 -4.00 5.78
C PRO A 1 -22.37 -3.65 6.07
N PRO A 2 -21.42 -4.60 5.93
CA PRO A 2 -20.00 -4.28 6.09
C PRO A 2 -19.56 -3.32 4.99
N HIS A 3 -18.84 -2.26 5.36
CA HIS A 3 -18.24 -1.37 4.38
C HIS A 3 -17.06 -2.07 3.71
N PRO A 4 -16.94 -2.03 2.37
CA PRO A 4 -15.82 -2.63 1.68
C PRO A 4 -14.52 -1.93 2.10
N SER A 5 -13.56 -2.71 2.58
CA SER A 5 -12.19 -2.25 2.86
C SER A 5 -11.21 -3.07 2.05
N TRP A 6 -10.08 -2.48 1.65
CA TRP A 6 -9.07 -3.20 0.84
C TRP A 6 -8.53 -4.45 1.54
N GLY A 7 -8.41 -4.43 2.87
CA GLY A 7 -8.02 -5.60 3.66
C GLY A 7 -9.05 -6.72 3.65
N LEU A 8 -10.35 -6.38 3.70
CA LEU A 8 -11.42 -7.36 3.58
C LEU A 8 -11.47 -7.96 2.17
N MET A 9 -11.31 -7.13 1.14
CA MET A 9 -11.24 -7.58 -0.26
C MET A 9 -10.08 -8.56 -0.48
N LEU A 10 -8.91 -8.30 0.13
CA LEU A 10 -7.76 -9.20 0.04
C LEU A 10 -8.03 -10.54 0.74
N ARG A 11 -8.72 -10.52 1.89
CA ARG A 11 -9.11 -11.73 2.64
C ARG A 11 -10.07 -12.59 1.83
N GLU A 12 -11.06 -11.99 1.19
CA GLU A 12 -12.04 -12.67 0.35
C GLU A 12 -11.41 -13.19 -0.95
N ALA A 13 -10.47 -12.44 -1.53
CA ALA A 13 -9.77 -12.80 -2.74
C ALA A 13 -8.86 -14.05 -2.59
N GLN A 14 -8.47 -14.42 -1.37
CA GLN A 14 -7.70 -15.64 -1.13
C GLN A 14 -8.42 -16.90 -1.62
N ALA A 15 -9.76 -16.93 -1.54
CA ALA A 15 -10.56 -18.05 -2.04
C ALA A 15 -10.52 -18.20 -3.57
N PHE A 16 -10.14 -17.15 -4.29
CA PHE A 16 -10.14 -17.09 -5.75
C PHE A 16 -8.73 -17.11 -6.37
N LEU A 17 -7.68 -17.28 -5.55
CA LEU A 17 -6.28 -17.28 -5.99
C LEU A 17 -6.01 -18.25 -7.15
N GLY A 18 -6.66 -19.42 -7.15
CA GLY A 18 -6.49 -20.44 -8.19
C GLY A 18 -7.29 -20.22 -9.47
N MET A 19 -8.29 -19.31 -9.47
CA MET A 19 -9.14 -19.05 -10.63
C MET A 19 -8.93 -17.66 -11.23
N THR A 20 -8.85 -16.63 -10.38
CA THR A 20 -8.88 -15.24 -10.83
C THR A 20 -7.93 -14.39 -9.98
N PRO A 21 -6.64 -14.31 -10.37
CA PRO A 21 -5.62 -13.59 -9.57
C PRO A 21 -5.87 -12.08 -9.47
N TRP A 22 -6.67 -11.50 -10.37
CA TRP A 22 -6.99 -10.07 -10.41
C TRP A 22 -7.59 -9.54 -9.11
N PHE A 23 -8.37 -10.35 -8.39
CA PHE A 23 -9.00 -9.95 -7.13
C PHE A 23 -8.00 -9.69 -5.99
N VAL A 24 -6.79 -10.24 -6.08
CA VAL A 24 -5.70 -9.95 -5.13
C VAL A 24 -4.84 -8.78 -5.62
N ILE A 25 -4.59 -8.70 -6.93
CA ILE A 25 -3.68 -7.71 -7.52
C ILE A 25 -4.17 -6.27 -7.29
N PHE A 26 -5.47 -5.99 -7.47
CA PHE A 26 -5.99 -4.63 -7.29
C PHE A 26 -5.89 -4.11 -5.84
N PRO A 27 -6.50 -4.76 -4.83
CA PRO A 27 -6.40 -4.31 -3.44
C PRO A 27 -4.97 -4.41 -2.91
N GLY A 28 -4.20 -5.43 -3.31
CA GLY A 28 -2.78 -5.57 -2.94
C GLY A 28 -1.92 -4.45 -3.54
N GLY A 29 -2.13 -4.12 -4.81
CA GLY A 29 -1.44 -3.03 -5.50
C GLY A 29 -1.77 -1.65 -4.91
N ALA A 30 -3.05 -1.41 -4.58
CA ALA A 30 -3.46 -0.17 -3.92
C ALA A 30 -2.74 0.02 -2.57
N ILE A 31 -2.70 -1.03 -1.74
CA ILE A 31 -1.97 -1.01 -0.46
C ILE A 31 -0.48 -0.77 -0.71
N ALA A 32 0.14 -1.48 -1.66
CA ALA A 32 1.56 -1.32 -1.97
C ALA A 32 1.90 0.11 -2.40
N VAL A 33 1.10 0.72 -3.28
CA VAL A 33 1.30 2.11 -3.72
C VAL A 33 1.13 3.08 -2.55
N THR A 34 0.13 2.89 -1.69
CA THR A 34 -0.05 3.73 -0.50
C THR A 34 1.15 3.64 0.44
N VAL A 35 1.62 2.43 0.74
CA VAL A 35 2.77 2.22 1.64
C VAL A 35 4.04 2.82 1.02
N LEU A 36 4.29 2.60 -0.26
CA LEU A 36 5.44 3.17 -0.96
C LEU A 36 5.38 4.70 -0.98
N GLY A 37 4.23 5.28 -1.31
CA GLY A 37 4.04 6.72 -1.34
C GLY A 37 4.25 7.37 0.03
N LEU A 38 3.74 6.75 1.10
CA LEU A 38 3.94 7.22 2.47
C LEU A 38 5.40 7.08 2.93
N ASN A 39 6.07 5.98 2.58
CA ASN A 39 7.49 5.80 2.89
C ASN A 39 8.34 6.86 2.19
N LEU A 40 8.15 7.05 0.88
CA LEU A 40 8.89 8.05 0.11
C LEU A 40 8.60 9.48 0.56
N LEU A 41 7.35 9.77 0.94
CA LEU A 41 6.99 11.08 1.51
C LEU A 41 7.69 11.30 2.86
N GLY A 42 7.73 10.27 3.71
CA GLY A 42 8.43 10.32 4.99
C GLY A 42 9.94 10.52 4.81
N ASP A 43 10.55 9.81 3.86
CA ASP A 43 11.96 9.95 3.52
C ASP A 43 12.25 11.34 2.94
N GLY A 44 11.45 11.84 2.01
CA GLY A 44 11.59 13.19 1.46
C GLY A 44 11.40 14.29 2.51
N LEU A 45 10.44 14.11 3.43
CA LEU A 45 10.27 15.03 4.56
C LEU A 45 11.47 14.97 5.51
N ARG A 46 12.01 13.78 5.78
CA ARG A 46 13.22 13.60 6.59
C ARG A 46 14.41 14.28 5.94
N ASP A 47 14.62 14.12 4.64
CA ASP A 47 15.72 14.74 3.91
C ASP A 47 15.63 16.28 3.92
N LEU A 48 14.42 16.83 3.84
CA LEU A 48 14.18 18.28 3.96
C LEU A 48 14.40 18.80 5.39
N LEU A 49 14.15 17.96 6.41
CA LEU A 49 14.26 18.33 7.81
C LEU A 49 15.62 17.99 8.44
N ASP A 50 16.44 17.13 7.82
CA ASP A 50 17.77 16.75 8.32
C ASP A 50 18.81 17.79 7.86
N PRO A 51 19.27 18.73 8.73
CA PRO A 51 20.16 19.81 8.34
C PRO A 51 21.62 19.35 8.21
N LYS A 52 21.89 18.04 8.28
CA LYS A 52 23.24 17.47 8.29
C LYS A 52 23.98 17.54 6.94
N MET A 53 23.32 17.97 5.86
CA MET A 53 23.98 18.27 4.58
C MET A 53 24.68 19.65 4.57
N ALA A 54 24.50 20.47 5.60
CA ALA A 54 25.02 21.85 5.65
C ALA A 54 26.37 21.99 6.38
N ARG A 55 27.25 20.96 6.32
CA ARG A 55 28.61 21.05 6.85
C ARG A 55 29.66 20.81 5.78
#